data_AF-A0A8C6Y851-F1
#
_entry.id   AF-A0A8C6Y851-F1
#
_cell.length_a   1.000
_cell.length_b   1.000
_cell.length_c   1.000
_cell.angle_alpha   90.00
_cell.angle_beta   90.00
_cell.angle_gamma   90.00
#
_symmetry.space_group_name_H-M   'P 1'
#
loop_
_entity.id
_entity.type
_entity.pdbx_description
1 polymer ?
#
loop_
_entity_poly.entity_id
_entity_poly.type
_entity_poly.pdbx_seq_one_letter_code
_entity_poly.pdbx_strand_id
1 'polypeptide(L)' 'MPLIEERHRVLNEAGTILLEKFGGSYLTCVKESGKSAQKLLQIIVENFPSFRDEATFQ' A
#
# COMPACT_ATOMS: atom_id res chain seq x y z
N MET A 1 1.06 -16.46 -16.96
CA MET A 1 0.48 -16.17 -15.63
C MET A 1 -0.61 -15.11 -15.81
N PRO A 2 -1.84 -15.29 -15.31
CA PRO A 2 -2.89 -14.28 -15.43
C PRO A 2 -2.49 -12.95 -14.79
N LEU A 3 -2.89 -11.83 -15.40
CA LEU A 3 -2.72 -10.46 -14.89
C LEU A 3 -1.25 -10.08 -14.57
N ILE A 4 -0.29 -10.57 -15.35
CA ILE A 4 1.14 -10.36 -15.07
C ILE A 4 1.54 -8.88 -15.10
N GLU A 5 1.04 -8.12 -16.06
CA GLU A 5 1.31 -6.68 -16.18
C GLU A 5 0.78 -5.91 -14.97
N GLU A 6 -0.42 -6.26 -14.51
CA GLU A 6 -1.03 -5.65 -13.33
C GLU A 6 -0.23 -5.95 -12.07
N ARG A 7 0.19 -7.21 -11.89
CA ARG A 7 1.06 -7.61 -10.76
C ARG A 7 2.39 -6.86 -10.77
N HIS A 8 3.00 -6.71 -11.94
CA HIS A 8 4.25 -5.96 -12.09
C HIS A 8 4.04 -4.47 -11.75
N ARG A 9 2.94 -3.87 -12.19
CA ARG A 9 2.56 -2.50 -11.84
C ARG A 9 2.39 -2.32 -10.34
N VAL A 10 1.60 -3.17 -9.69
CA VAL A 10 1.34 -3.12 -8.24
C VAL A 10 2.64 -3.29 -7.45
N LEU A 11 3.53 -4.19 -7.89
CA LEU A 11 4.82 -4.40 -7.24
C LEU A 11 5.71 -3.15 -7.29
N ASN A 12 5.81 -2.53 -8.47
CA ASN A 12 6.59 -1.30 -8.64
C ASN A 12 5.98 -0.12 -7.86
N GLU A 13 4.66 0.05 -7.90
CA GLU A 13 3.93 1.05 -7.12
C GLU A 13 4.26 0.92 -5.63
N ALA A 14 4.08 -0.27 -5.05
CA ALA A 14 4.36 -0.52 -3.65
C ALA A 14 5.85 -0.31 -3.31
N GLY A 15 6.77 -0.73 -4.18
CA GLY A 15 8.21 -0.51 -4.02
C GLY A 15 8.59 0.97 -3.96
N THR A 16 8.08 1.77 -4.90
CA THR A 16 8.30 3.23 -4.94
C THR A 16 7.76 3.90 -3.68
N ILE A 17 6.53 3.58 -3.26
CA ILE A 17 5.94 4.12 -2.03
C ILE A 17 6.79 3.78 -0.81
N LEU A 18 7.24 2.53 -0.70
CA LEU A 18 8.09 2.11 0.41
C LEU A 18 9.40 2.89 0.44
N LEU A 19 10.07 3.05 -0.70
CA LEU A 19 11.33 3.79 -0.80
C LEU A 19 11.14 5.28 -0.43
N GLU A 20 10.11 5.93 -0.96
CA GLU A 20 9.90 7.37 -0.81
C GLU A 20 9.35 7.76 0.56
N LYS A 21 8.45 6.95 1.14
CA LYS A 21 7.69 7.33 2.34
C LYS A 21 8.06 6.54 3.60
N PHE A 22 8.55 5.32 3.44
CA PHE A 22 8.71 4.36 4.54
C PHE A 22 10.15 3.85 4.70
N GLY A 23 11.12 4.54 4.10
CA GLY A 23 12.55 4.19 4.20
C GLY A 23 12.89 2.83 3.59
N GLY A 24 12.13 2.40 2.58
CA GLY A 24 12.28 1.12 1.90
C GLY A 24 11.80 -0.09 2.70
N SER A 25 11.10 0.09 3.83
CA SER A 25 10.70 -1.02 4.70
C SER A 25 9.23 -0.95 5.13
N TYR A 26 8.49 -2.03 4.90
CA TYR A 26 7.11 -2.16 5.39
C TYR A 26 7.03 -2.19 6.93
N LEU A 27 8.13 -2.57 7.61
CA LEU A 27 8.21 -2.52 9.07
C LEU A 27 7.97 -1.09 9.60
N THR A 28 8.31 -0.06 8.83
CA THR A 28 8.01 1.33 9.17
C THR A 28 6.50 1.56 9.28
N CYS A 29 5.69 1.08 8.33
CA CYS A 29 4.23 1.15 8.40
C CYS A 29 3.67 0.50 9.68
N VAL A 30 4.20 -0.68 10.04
CA VAL A 30 3.79 -1.40 11.26
C VAL A 30 4.19 -0.62 12.51
N LYS A 31 5.38 -0.03 12.56
CA LYS A 31 5.83 0.80 13.69
C LYS A 31 4.99 2.06 13.84
N GLU A 32 4.73 2.77 12.74
CA GLU A 32 3.93 4.00 12.70
C GLU A 32 2.46 3.76 13.09
N SER A 33 1.94 2.55 12.86
CA SER A 33 0.60 2.18 13.32
C SER A 33 0.43 2.20 14.84
N GLY A 34 1.52 2.19 15.62
CA GLY A 34 1.46 2.30 17.08
C GLY A 34 0.69 1.15 17.73
N LYS A 35 0.82 -0.07 17.20
CA LYS A 35 0.08 -1.28 17.64
C LYS A 35 -1.45 -1.19 17.48
N SER A 36 -1.94 -0.29 16.63
CA SER A 36 -3.36 -0.22 16.27
C SER A 36 -3.58 -0.79 14.87
N ALA A 37 -4.37 -1.86 14.79
CA ALA A 37 -4.77 -2.45 13.51
C ALA A 37 -5.55 -1.46 12.64
N GLN A 38 -6.38 -0.60 13.25
CA GLN A 38 -7.11 0.44 12.52
C GLN A 38 -6.17 1.48 11.92
N LYS A 39 -5.15 1.93 12.68
CA LYS A 39 -4.14 2.86 12.14
C LYS A 39 -3.31 2.22 11.04
N LEU A 40 -2.95 0.95 11.19
CA LEU A 40 -2.23 0.22 10.14
C LEU A 40 -3.08 0.16 8.85
N LEU A 41 -4.37 -0.17 8.97
CA LEU A 41 -5.27 -0.19 7.83
C LEU A 41 -5.37 1.19 7.18
N GLN A 42 -5.50 2.24 7.97
CA GLN A 42 -5.52 3.63 7.47
C GLN A 42 -4.25 3.97 6.68
N ILE A 43 -3.06 3.67 7.23
CA ILE A 43 -1.78 3.87 6.54
C ILE A 43 -1.78 3.12 5.20
N ILE A 44 -2.27 1.88 5.17
CA ILE A 44 -2.29 1.04 3.96
C ILE A 44 -3.21 1.67 2.89
N VAL A 45 -4.48 1.93 3.19
CA VAL A 45 -5.44 2.41 2.18
C VAL A 45 -5.11 3.82 1.67
N GLU A 46 -4.54 4.67 2.54
CA GLU A 46 -4.13 6.02 2.16
C GLU A 46 -2.90 6.03 1.25
N ASN A 47 -1.94 5.12 1.47
CA ASN A 47 -0.65 5.18 0.77
C ASN A 47 -0.51 4.20 -0.39
N PHE A 48 -1.22 3.07 -0.39
CA PHE A 48 -1.10 2.02 -1.40
C PHE A 48 -2.41 1.94 -2.21
N PRO A 49 -2.50 2.63 -3.37
CA PRO A 49 -3.72 2.72 -4.17
C PRO A 49 -4.33 1.36 -4.54
N SER A 50 -3.49 0.36 -4.80
CA SER A 50 -3.90 -1.03 -5.06
C SER A 50 -4.76 -1.68 -3.96
N PHE A 51 -4.84 -1.10 -2.75
CA PHE A 51 -5.73 -1.55 -1.66
C PHE A 51 -7.06 -0.77 -1.58
N ARG A 52 -7.25 0.27 -2.40
CA ARG A 52 -8.50 1.03 -2.42
C ARG A 52 -9.53 0.30 -3.26
N ASP A 53 -10.33 -0.52 -2.59
CA ASP A 53 -11.52 -1.15 -3.19
C ASP A 53 -12.69 -0.16 -3.17
N GLU A 54 -12.58 0.90 -3.98
CA GLU A 54 -13.61 1.92 -4.15
C GLU A 54 -14.00 2.06 -5.63
N ALA A 55 -15.28 2.33 -5.89
CA ALA A 55 -15.80 2.57 -7.22
C ALA A 55 -16.70 3.80 -7.20
N THR A 56 -16.58 4.66 -8.21
CA THR A 56 -17.52 5.76 -8.41
C THR A 56 -18.78 5.23 -9.07
N PHE A 57 -19.93 5.41 -8.42
CA PHE A 57 -21.23 5.15 -9.03
C PHE A 57 -21.69 6.38 -9.82
N GLN A 58 -22.29 6.17 -10.99
CA GLN A 58 -22.80 7.22 -11.87
C GLN A 58 -24.32 7.14 -11.99
#